data_AF-A0A6I1E6U1-F1
#
_entry.id   AF-A0A6I1E6U1-F1
#
_cell.length_a   1.000
_cell.length_b   1.000
_cell.length_c   1.000
_cell.angle_alpha   90.00
_cell.angle_beta   90.00
_cell.angle_gamma   90.00
#
_symmetry.space_group_name_H-M   'P 1'
#
loop_
_entity.id
_entity.type
_entity.pdbx_description
1 polymer ?
#
loop_
_entity_poly.entity_id
_entity_poly.type
_entity_poly.pdbx_seq_one_letter_code
_entity_poly.pdbx_strand_id
1 'polypeptide(L)'
;MDELSDDYVEPKSITLLRRLVTVLLVVMIVGFVALILTLVMRLRSDSPVLPLPSSITLPDGSVAETFTQGVDWYAVVTTDRRVLIFDRATGELRQTMEIEK
;
A
#
# COMPACT_ATOMS: atom_id res chain seq x y z
N MET A 1 63.10 10.32 -8.74
CA MET A 1 63.54 11.72 -8.80
C MET A 1 63.04 12.28 -10.12
N ASP A 2 62.09 13.21 -10.20
CA ASP A 2 61.35 13.95 -9.19
C ASP A 2 60.01 14.36 -9.84
N GLU A 3 58.99 14.43 -9.00
CA GLU A 3 57.94 15.45 -9.02
C GLU A 3 57.31 15.82 -10.38
N LEU A 4 56.27 15.08 -10.76
CA LEU A 4 55.04 15.75 -11.19
C LEU A 4 54.08 15.78 -10.01
N SER A 5 54.51 16.42 -8.92
CA SER A 5 53.58 17.02 -7.95
C SER A 5 52.93 18.19 -8.66
N ASP A 6 51.98 17.89 -9.53
CA ASP A 6 51.04 18.86 -10.05
C ASP A 6 50.16 19.23 -8.87
N ASP A 7 50.62 20.24 -8.13
CA ASP A 7 49.87 20.91 -7.07
C ASP A 7 48.75 21.69 -7.76
N TYR A 8 47.82 20.96 -8.38
CA TYR A 8 46.68 21.48 -9.09
C TYR A 8 45.72 22.00 -8.05
N VAL A 9 45.93 23.26 -7.64
CA VAL A 9 45.01 23.99 -6.78
C VAL A 9 43.70 24.11 -7.56
N GLU A 10 42.78 23.18 -7.29
CA GLU A 10 41.51 23.08 -7.99
C GLU A 10 40.81 24.45 -7.89
N PRO A 11 40.53 25.12 -9.04
CA PRO A 11 39.99 26.47 -9.00
C PRO A 11 38.67 26.46 -8.23
N LYS A 12 38.51 27.41 -7.29
CA LYS A 12 37.36 27.51 -6.36
C LYS A 12 36.00 27.27 -7.02
N SER A 13 35.83 27.65 -8.28
CA SER A 13 34.60 27.44 -9.07
C SER A 13 34.23 25.96 -9.26
N ILE A 14 35.21 25.07 -9.46
CA ILE A 14 34.95 23.64 -9.70
C ILE A 14 34.58 22.92 -8.41
N THR A 15 35.21 23.27 -7.28
CA THR A 15 34.83 22.74 -5.96
C THR A 15 33.42 23.19 -5.56
N LEU A 16 33.04 24.43 -5.89
CA LEU A 16 31.68 24.94 -5.69
C LEU A 16 30.67 24.17 -6.54
N LEU A 17 30.95 23.97 -7.84
CA LEU A 17 30.08 23.21 -8.73
C LEU A 17 29.92 21.76 -8.26
N ARG A 18 31.01 21.10 -7.89
CA ARG A 18 31.00 19.73 -7.33
C ARG A 18 30.12 19.66 -6.09
N ARG A 19 30.28 20.60 -5.15
CA ARG A 19 29.48 20.64 -3.92
C ARG A 19 27.99 20.87 -4.21
N LEU A 20 27.66 21.76 -5.14
CA LEU A 20 26.26 22.02 -5.54
C LEU A 20 25.63 20.79 -6.17
N VAL A 21 26.33 20.10 -7.07
CA VAL A 21 25.83 18.88 -7.71
C VAL A 21 25.68 17.74 -6.70
N THR A 22 26.64 17.56 -5.79
CA THR A 22 26.52 16.57 -4.72
C THR A 22 25.33 16.85 -3.81
N VAL A 23 25.11 18.12 -3.43
CA VAL A 23 23.94 18.52 -2.63
C VAL A 23 22.64 18.25 -3.41
N LEU A 24 22.60 18.62 -4.69
CA LEU A 24 21.43 18.39 -5.54
C LEU A 24 21.12 16.89 -5.65
N LEU A 25 22.13 16.05 -5.86
CA LEU A 25 22.00 14.61 -5.89
C LEU A 25 21.44 14.06 -4.57
N VAL A 26 21.96 14.52 -3.44
CA VAL A 26 21.45 14.11 -2.12
C VAL A 26 19.98 14.50 -1.95
N VAL A 27 19.61 15.72 -2.31
CA VAL A 27 18.22 16.19 -2.23
C VAL A 27 17.30 15.37 -3.13
N MET A 28 17.72 15.07 -4.37
CA MET A 28 16.95 14.22 -5.29
C MET A 28 16.70 12.83 -4.70
N ILE A 29 17.73 12.21 -4.12
CA ILE A 29 17.60 10.89 -3.47
C ILE A 29 16.65 10.97 -2.29
N VAL A 30 16.81 11.97 -1.41
CA VAL A 30 15.95 12.13 -0.23
C VAL A 30 14.49 12.32 -0.66
N GLY A 31 14.22 13.16 -1.65
CA GLY A 31 12.87 13.37 -2.18
C GLY A 31 12.26 12.09 -2.74
N PHE A 32 13.04 11.33 -3.51
CA PHE A 32 12.57 10.07 -4.08
C PHE A 32 12.32 8.99 -3.01
N VAL A 33 13.21 8.86 -2.02
CA VAL A 33 13.03 7.95 -0.88
C VAL A 33 11.80 8.35 -0.08
N ALA A 34 11.58 9.64 0.19
CA ALA A 34 10.39 10.13 0.87
C ALA A 34 9.11 9.79 0.09
N LEU A 35 9.11 9.92 -1.24
CA LEU A 35 8.00 9.52 -2.11
C LEU A 35 7.72 8.01 -2.01
N ILE A 36 8.75 7.17 -2.08
CA ILE A 36 8.59 5.72 -1.93
C ILE A 36 8.07 5.35 -0.55
N LEU A 37 8.65 5.92 0.51
CA LEU A 37 8.25 5.64 1.89
C LEU A 37 6.79 6.02 2.13
N THR A 38 6.39 7.22 1.71
CA THR A 38 4.99 7.67 1.84
C THR A 38 4.04 6.80 1.02
N LEU A 39 4.42 6.38 -0.19
CA LEU A 39 3.61 5.47 -1.00
C LEU A 39 3.45 4.10 -0.33
N VAL A 40 4.54 3.52 0.18
CA VAL A 40 4.52 2.22 0.87
C VAL A 40 3.72 2.32 2.17
N MET A 41 3.91 3.38 2.96
CA MET A 41 3.13 3.60 4.18
C MET A 41 1.65 3.76 3.85
N ARG A 42 1.31 4.50 2.79
CA ARG A 42 -0.07 4.68 2.35
C ARG A 42 -0.71 3.36 1.93
N LEU A 43 -0.01 2.54 1.15
CA LEU A 43 -0.53 1.25 0.69
C LEU A 43 -0.58 0.19 1.80
N ARG A 44 0.38 0.21 2.74
CA ARG A 44 0.36 -0.67 3.92
C ARG A 44 -0.64 -0.23 5.00
N SER A 45 -1.17 0.98 4.91
CA SER A 45 -2.24 1.44 5.79
C SER A 45 -3.60 0.88 5.37
N ASP A 46 -3.70 0.15 4.25
CA ASP A 46 -4.86 -0.68 3.96
C ASP A 46 -4.94 -1.78 5.02
N SER A 47 -6.07 -1.78 5.73
CA SER A 47 -6.38 -2.35 7.04
C SER A 47 -5.63 -3.62 7.49
N PRO A 48 -5.44 -3.80 8.81
CA PRO A 48 -4.96 -5.07 9.36
C PRO A 48 -5.75 -6.22 8.73
N VAL A 49 -5.02 -7.20 8.19
CA VAL A 49 -5.59 -8.44 7.64
C VAL A 49 -6.31 -9.14 8.79
N LEU A 50 -7.57 -8.79 9.00
CA LEU A 50 -8.39 -9.36 10.05
C LEU A 50 -8.59 -10.85 9.73
N PRO A 51 -8.24 -11.78 10.63
CA PRO A 51 -8.40 -13.19 10.35
C PRO A 51 -9.88 -13.46 10.04
N LEU A 52 -10.14 -14.11 8.89
CA LEU A 52 -11.49 -14.54 8.56
C LEU A 52 -11.90 -15.64 9.54
N PRO A 53 -13.15 -15.65 10.04
CA PRO A 53 -13.64 -16.70 10.90
C PRO A 53 -13.60 -18.06 10.18
N SER A 54 -13.31 -19.14 10.92
CA SER A 54 -13.19 -20.50 10.37
C SER A 54 -14.49 -21.05 9.79
N SER A 55 -15.64 -20.53 10.22
CA SER A 55 -16.96 -20.86 9.71
C SER A 55 -17.88 -19.65 9.86
N ILE A 56 -18.75 -19.44 8.87
CA ILE A 56 -19.76 -18.39 8.86
C ILE A 56 -21.12 -19.07 8.72
N THR A 57 -22.04 -18.79 9.66
CA THR A 57 -23.43 -19.23 9.55
C THR A 57 -24.20 -18.19 8.79
N LEU A 58 -24.74 -18.56 7.63
CA LEU A 58 -25.56 -17.65 6.85
C LEU A 58 -26.97 -17.52 7.46
N PRO A 59 -27.59 -16.32 7.39
CA PRO A 59 -28.98 -16.12 7.76
C PRO A 59 -29.90 -17.06 7.00
N ASP A 60 -30.97 -17.50 7.66
CA ASP A 60 -32.06 -18.32 7.11
C ASP A 60 -31.62 -19.67 6.52
N GLY A 61 -30.39 -20.15 6.81
CA GLY A 61 -29.86 -21.37 6.24
C GLY A 61 -29.56 -21.27 4.74
N SER A 62 -29.41 -20.05 4.22
CA SER A 62 -29.07 -19.80 2.82
C SER A 62 -27.72 -20.44 2.45
N VAL A 63 -27.62 -20.92 1.21
CA VAL A 63 -26.42 -21.59 0.70
C VAL A 63 -25.55 -20.58 -0.03
N ALA A 64 -24.28 -20.52 0.34
CA ALA A 64 -23.29 -19.69 -0.34
C ALA A 64 -22.98 -20.23 -1.73
N GLU A 65 -23.13 -19.39 -2.75
CA GLU A 65 -22.75 -19.66 -4.13
C GLU A 65 -21.37 -19.08 -4.44
N THR A 66 -21.07 -17.87 -3.95
CA THR A 66 -19.77 -17.23 -4.14
C THR A 66 -19.33 -16.45 -2.92
N PHE A 67 -18.02 -16.25 -2.80
CA PHE A 67 -17.40 -15.46 -1.73
C PHE A 67 -16.39 -14.49 -2.31
N THR A 68 -16.43 -13.24 -1.84
CA THR A 68 -15.41 -12.23 -2.12
C THR A 68 -15.04 -11.49 -0.83
N GLN A 69 -13.80 -11.03 -0.74
CA GLN A 69 -13.29 -10.30 0.43
C GLN A 69 -12.78 -8.93 0.03
N GLY A 70 -13.21 -7.93 0.79
CA GLY A 70 -12.64 -6.58 0.79
C GLY A 70 -11.63 -6.40 1.92
N VAL A 71 -11.22 -5.15 2.11
CA VAL A 71 -10.25 -4.77 3.13
C VAL A 71 -10.84 -4.92 4.54
N ASP A 72 -12.03 -4.38 4.77
CA ASP A 72 -12.75 -4.35 6.06
C ASP A 72 -14.09 -5.13 6.06
N TRP A 73 -14.42 -5.79 4.94
CA TRP A 73 -15.67 -6.52 4.76
C TRP A 73 -15.46 -7.80 3.97
N TYR A 74 -16.43 -8.70 4.03
CA TYR A 74 -16.54 -9.82 3.10
C TYR A 74 -17.98 -9.95 2.62
N ALA A 75 -18.18 -10.34 1.37
CA ALA A 75 -19.50 -10.58 0.82
C ALA A 75 -19.68 -12.04 0.41
N VAL A 76 -20.86 -12.55 0.71
CA VAL A 76 -21.31 -13.87 0.31
C VAL A 76 -22.51 -13.70 -0.62
N VAL A 77 -22.41 -14.23 -1.82
CA VAL A 77 -23.55 -14.33 -2.73
C VAL A 77 -24.24 -15.65 -2.46
N THR A 78 -25.54 -15.61 -2.24
CA THR A 78 -26.38 -16.77 -1.94
C THR A 78 -27.13 -17.24 -3.17
N THR A 79 -27.47 -18.53 -3.20
CA THR A 79 -28.22 -19.15 -4.31
C THR A 79 -29.61 -18.55 -4.54
N ASP A 80 -30.15 -17.83 -3.55
CA ASP A 80 -31.41 -17.11 -3.63
C ASP A 80 -31.26 -15.68 -4.20
N ARG A 81 -30.14 -15.38 -4.86
CA ARG A 81 -29.84 -14.11 -5.53
C ARG A 81 -29.72 -12.91 -4.59
N ARG A 82 -29.23 -13.14 -3.38
CA ARG A 82 -28.89 -12.08 -2.42
C ARG A 82 -27.38 -11.94 -2.29
N VAL A 83 -26.92 -10.73 -2.03
CA VAL A 83 -25.55 -10.41 -1.64
C VAL A 83 -25.58 -9.99 -0.19
N LEU A 84 -24.94 -10.79 0.67
CA LEU A 84 -24.81 -10.53 2.09
C LEU A 84 -23.43 -9.94 2.35
N ILE A 85 -23.38 -8.69 2.81
CA ILE A 85 -22.13 -8.01 3.16
C ILE A 85 -21.97 -8.04 4.67
N PHE A 86 -20.87 -8.61 5.12
CA PHE A 86 -20.52 -8.74 6.52
C PHE A 86 -19.31 -7.88 6.86
N ASP A 87 -19.31 -7.35 8.07
CA ASP A 87 -18.14 -6.73 8.67
C ASP A 87 -17.07 -7.78 8.99
N ARG A 88 -15.82 -7.53 8.62
CA ARG A 88 -14.75 -8.50 8.83
C ARG A 88 -14.25 -8.55 10.27
N ALA A 89 -14.41 -7.48 11.04
CA ALA A 89 -13.94 -7.41 12.42
C ALA A 89 -14.94 -8.05 13.39
N THR A 90 -16.24 -7.88 13.13
CA THR A 90 -17.30 -8.35 14.02
C THR A 90 -18.04 -9.58 13.49
N GLY A 91 -18.00 -9.83 12.17
CA GLY A 91 -18.81 -10.85 11.52
C GLY A 91 -20.29 -10.47 11.41
N GLU A 92 -20.67 -9.24 11.76
CA GLU A 92 -22.05 -8.78 11.70
C GLU A 92 -22.49 -8.49 10.27
N LEU A 93 -23.75 -8.82 9.96
CA LEU A 93 -24.37 -8.49 8.68
C LEU A 93 -24.59 -6.97 8.60
N ARG A 94 -23.84 -6.30 7.73
CA ARG A 94 -23.95 -4.85 7.50
C ARG A 94 -25.04 -4.52 6.49
N GLN A 95 -25.16 -5.33 5.44
CA GLN A 95 -26.07 -5.04 4.34
C GLN A 95 -26.52 -6.32 3.64
N THR A 96 -27.75 -6.32 3.17
CA THR A 96 -28.29 -7.32 2.25
C THR A 96 -28.76 -6.59 1.00
N MET A 97 -28.36 -7.07 -0.17
CA MET A 97 -28.78 -6.56 -1.46
C MET A 97 -29.40 -7.68 -2.28
N GLU A 98 -30.54 -7.43 -2.93
CA GLU A 98 -31.11 -8.36 -3.90
C GLU A 98 -30.55 -8.07 -5.29
N ILE A 99 -30.27 -9.12 -6.05
CA ILE A 99 -29.82 -9.00 -7.44
C ILE A 99 -31.06 -8.98 -8.33
N GLU A 100 -31.39 -7.80 -8.86
CA GLU A 100 -32.43 -7.63 -9.86
C GLU A 100 -31.90 -7.93 -11.27
N LYS A 101 -32.80 -8.27 -12.21
CA LYS A 101 -32.47 -8.75 -13.56
C LYS A 101 -32.30 -7.62 -14.57
#